data_AF-A0A971D458-F1
#
_entry.id   AF-A0A971D458-F1
#
_cell.length_a   1.000
_cell.length_b   1.000
_cell.length_c   1.000
_cell.angle_alpha   90.00
_cell.angle_beta   90.00
_cell.angle_gamma   90.00
#
_symmetry.space_group_name_H-M   'P 1'
#
loop_
_entity.id
_entity.type
_entity.pdbx_description
1 polymer ?
#
loop_
_entity_poly.entity_id
_entity_poly.type
_entity_poly.pdbx_seq_one_letter_code
_entity_poly.pdbx_strand_id
1 'polypeptide(L)'
;MKRFRKGQKGFTLIELLIVIIIIGILAAIAIPMFLNQRDKAKESAVKEGVHSIQVGVQSYAVDNNDAYPAGADVEQDEAVGALVDNWPKNPWSSTGAYMTNDASQGNFAYSNPTTDSFRLIGYGKTSGATVRPIITVP
;
A
#
# COMPACT_ATOMS: atom_id res chain seq x y z
N MET A 1 63.66 -23.34 -19.09
CA MET A 1 62.18 -23.13 -19.13
C MET A 1 61.88 -21.67 -18.76
N LYS A 2 61.54 -20.81 -19.73
CA LYS A 2 61.18 -19.40 -19.48
C LYS A 2 59.68 -19.32 -19.12
N ARG A 3 59.35 -19.03 -17.86
CA ARG A 3 57.97 -18.78 -17.41
C ARG A 3 57.59 -17.33 -17.69
N PHE A 4 56.63 -17.10 -18.58
CA PHE A 4 55.99 -15.81 -18.76
C PHE A 4 55.14 -15.49 -17.53
N ARG A 5 55.58 -14.55 -16.68
CA ARG A 5 54.72 -13.95 -15.65
C ARG A 5 53.75 -12.99 -16.36
N LYS A 6 52.49 -13.39 -16.54
CA LYS A 6 51.41 -12.49 -16.96
C LYS A 6 51.34 -11.33 -15.95
N GLY A 7 51.63 -10.12 -16.42
CA GLY A 7 51.57 -8.90 -15.61
C GLY A 7 50.16 -8.68 -15.08
N GLN A 8 50.01 -8.69 -13.76
CA GLN A 8 48.79 -8.24 -13.10
C GLN A 8 48.72 -6.72 -13.30
N LYS A 9 47.82 -6.28 -14.20
CA LYS A 9 47.46 -4.88 -14.33
C LYS A 9 46.62 -4.50 -13.10
N GLY A 10 47.12 -3.60 -12.27
CA GLY A 10 46.37 -3.05 -11.14
C GLY A 10 45.26 -2.11 -11.63
N PHE A 11 44.15 -2.06 -10.89
CA PHE A 11 43.05 -1.12 -11.13
C PHE A 11 43.56 0.30 -10.90
N THR A 12 43.26 1.24 -11.79
CA THR A 12 43.65 2.64 -11.62
C THR A 12 42.65 3.36 -10.73
N LEU A 13 43.12 4.32 -9.92
CA LEU A 13 42.23 5.16 -9.12
C LEU A 13 41.26 5.97 -9.99
N ILE A 14 41.69 6.34 -11.20
CA ILE A 14 40.85 7.09 -12.14
C ILE A 14 39.72 6.23 -12.71
N GLU A 15 39.93 4.93 -12.96
CA GLU A 15 38.87 4.00 -13.35
C GLU A 15 37.80 3.89 -12.26
N LEU A 16 38.21 3.79 -11.00
CA LEU A 16 37.26 3.73 -9.89
C LEU A 16 36.52 5.07 -9.70
N LEU A 17 37.21 6.19 -9.89
CA LEU A 17 36.66 7.53 -9.75
C LEU A 17 35.57 7.84 -10.80
N ILE A 18 35.79 7.48 -12.06
CA ILE A 18 34.79 7.71 -13.12
C ILE A 18 33.52 6.88 -12.86
N VAL A 19 33.68 5.65 -12.35
CA VAL A 19 32.54 4.76 -12.06
C VAL A 19 31.65 5.33 -10.97
N ILE A 20 32.21 5.80 -9.85
CA ILE A 20 31.40 6.38 -8.76
C ILE A 20 30.71 7.68 -9.20
N ILE A 21 31.32 8.46 -10.10
CA ILE A 21 30.69 9.67 -10.65
C ILE A 21 29.47 9.30 -11.49
N ILE A 22 29.60 8.31 -12.38
CA ILE A 22 28.48 7.87 -13.23
C ILE A 22 27.36 7.27 -12.36
N ILE A 23 27.67 6.39 -11.42
CA ILE A 23 26.67 5.83 -10.49
C ILE A 23 26.02 6.95 -9.66
N GLY A 24 26.78 7.96 -9.24
CA GLY A 24 26.26 9.11 -8.51
C GLY A 24 25.21 9.90 -9.32
N ILE A 25 25.48 10.16 -10.60
CA ILE A 25 24.54 10.85 -11.49
C ILE A 25 23.27 10.00 -11.70
N LEU A 26 23.42 8.70 -11.95
CA LEU A 26 22.28 7.81 -12.13
C LEU A 26 21.44 7.69 -10.85
N ALA A 27 22.08 7.56 -9.69
CA ALA A 27 21.40 7.47 -8.39
C ALA A 27 20.61 8.74 -8.06
N ALA A 28 21.16 9.93 -8.38
CA ALA A 28 20.49 11.20 -8.14
C ALA A 28 19.13 11.31 -8.83
N ILE A 29 18.98 10.75 -10.05
CA ILE A 29 17.72 10.74 -10.79
C ILE A 29 16.84 9.54 -10.38
N ALA A 30 17.45 8.37 -10.21
CA ALA A 30 16.72 7.13 -9.96
C ALA A 30 16.05 7.10 -8.57
N ILE A 31 16.70 7.60 -7.52
CA ILE A 31 16.18 7.56 -6.14
C ILE A 31 14.83 8.29 -6.01
N PRO A 32 14.67 9.57 -6.39
CA PRO A 32 13.39 10.26 -6.23
C PRO A 32 12.29 9.64 -7.09
N MET A 33 12.61 9.18 -8.30
CA MET A 33 11.66 8.48 -9.17
C MET A 33 11.17 7.18 -8.53
N PHE A 34 12.09 6.38 -7.98
CA PHE A 34 11.78 5.12 -7.32
C PHE A 34 10.94 5.33 -6.06
N LEU A 35 11.24 6.33 -5.24
CA LEU A 35 10.44 6.66 -4.06
C LEU A 35 9.00 7.03 -4.43
N ASN A 36 8.81 7.83 -5.48
CA ASN A 36 7.47 8.19 -5.97
C ASN A 36 6.72 6.96 -6.53
N GLN A 37 7.40 6.09 -7.28
CA GLN A 37 6.79 4.84 -7.76
C GLN A 37 6.37 3.92 -6.60
N ARG A 38 7.17 3.83 -5.54
CA ARG A 38 6.80 3.08 -4.35
C ARG A 38 5.57 3.65 -3.68
N ASP A 39 5.47 4.97 -3.52
CA ASP A 39 4.30 5.62 -2.93
C ASP A 39 3.03 5.34 -3.76
N LYS A 40 3.12 5.42 -5.09
CA LYS A 40 2.01 5.07 -5.99
C LYS A 40 1.59 3.60 -5.90
N ALA A 41 2.55 2.70 -5.72
CA ALA A 41 2.26 1.28 -5.52
C ALA A 41 1.52 1.06 -4.19
N LYS A 42 1.94 1.74 -3.11
CA LYS A 42 1.25 1.70 -1.82
C LYS A 42 -0.16 2.27 -1.89
N GLU A 43 -0.36 3.37 -2.61
CA GLU A 43 -1.69 3.92 -2.87
C GLU A 43 -2.58 2.92 -3.61
N SER A 44 -2.04 2.23 -4.62
CA SER A 44 -2.76 1.19 -5.34
C SER A 44 -3.14 0.02 -4.43
N ALA A 45 -2.25 -0.40 -3.53
CA ALA A 45 -2.54 -1.43 -2.53
C ALA A 45 -3.67 -1.03 -1.58
N VAL A 46 -3.73 0.25 -1.13
CA VAL A 46 -4.90 0.74 -0.37
C VAL A 46 -6.16 0.70 -1.22
N LYS A 47 -6.09 1.05 -2.51
CA LYS A 47 -7.27 1.01 -3.36
C LYS A 47 -7.87 -0.38 -3.44
N GLU A 48 -7.00 -1.37 -3.64
CA GLU A 48 -7.34 -2.79 -3.71
C GLU A 48 -7.85 -3.31 -2.36
N GLY A 49 -7.19 -2.97 -1.26
CA GLY A 49 -7.64 -3.35 0.09
C GLY A 49 -9.04 -2.83 0.41
N VAL A 50 -9.30 -1.55 0.14
CA VAL A 50 -10.63 -0.96 0.30
C VAL A 50 -11.66 -1.63 -0.60
N HIS A 51 -11.28 -2.11 -1.79
CA HIS A 51 -12.20 -2.84 -2.67
C HIS A 51 -12.55 -4.21 -2.09
N SER A 52 -11.57 -4.92 -1.55
CA SER A 52 -11.80 -6.19 -0.86
C SER A 52 -12.74 -6.02 0.34
N ILE A 53 -12.53 -4.99 1.17
CA ILE A 53 -13.42 -4.64 2.29
C ILE A 53 -14.83 -4.29 1.78
N GLN A 54 -14.96 -3.53 0.69
CA GLN A 54 -16.25 -3.20 0.09
C GLN A 54 -17.05 -4.46 -0.27
N VAL A 55 -16.40 -5.46 -0.88
CA VAL A 55 -17.03 -6.74 -1.22
C VAL A 55 -17.45 -7.50 0.04
N GLY A 56 -16.63 -7.48 1.09
CA GLY A 56 -16.99 -8.05 2.39
C GLY A 56 -18.21 -7.39 3.03
N VAL A 57 -18.26 -6.06 3.03
CA VAL A 57 -19.40 -5.27 3.53
C VAL A 57 -20.69 -5.59 2.74
N GLN A 58 -20.59 -5.71 1.42
CA GLN A 58 -21.73 -6.08 0.58
C GLN A 58 -22.18 -7.52 0.82
N SER A 59 -21.25 -8.45 1.02
CA SER A 59 -21.56 -9.84 1.35
C SER A 59 -22.26 -9.94 2.71
N TYR A 60 -21.80 -9.15 3.70
CA TYR A 60 -22.47 -9.05 5.00
C TYR A 60 -23.93 -8.62 4.85
N ALA A 61 -24.21 -7.60 4.03
CA ALA A 61 -25.58 -7.12 3.83
C ALA A 61 -26.48 -8.20 3.21
N VAL A 62 -25.97 -8.97 2.24
CA VAL A 62 -26.71 -10.09 1.63
C VAL A 62 -27.11 -11.14 2.67
N ASP A 63 -26.22 -11.45 3.62
CA ASP A 63 -26.49 -12.41 4.69
C ASP A 63 -27.38 -11.85 5.82
N ASN A 64 -27.48 -10.52 5.93
CA ASN A 64 -28.14 -9.81 7.03
C ASN A 64 -29.37 -8.99 6.58
N ASN A 65 -30.16 -9.52 5.63
CA ASN A 65 -31.41 -8.91 5.19
C ASN A 65 -31.22 -7.44 4.74
N ASP A 66 -30.21 -7.24 3.87
CA ASP A 66 -29.81 -5.95 3.30
C ASP A 66 -29.34 -4.90 4.32
N ALA A 67 -29.11 -5.30 5.59
CA ALA A 67 -28.58 -4.41 6.61
C ALA A 67 -27.05 -4.35 6.54
N TYR A 68 -26.51 -3.16 6.28
CA TYR A 68 -25.06 -2.94 6.31
C TYR A 68 -24.50 -2.98 7.75
N PRO A 69 -23.26 -3.47 7.94
CA PRO A 69 -22.64 -3.66 9.26
C PRO A 69 -22.44 -2.33 10.01
N ALA A 70 -22.36 -2.40 11.35
CA ALA A 70 -21.93 -1.25 12.14
C ALA A 70 -20.44 -1.03 11.94
N GLY A 71 -19.95 0.20 12.21
CA GLY A 71 -18.55 0.52 11.92
C GLY A 71 -17.52 -0.28 12.72
N ALA A 72 -17.91 -0.81 13.89
CA ALA A 72 -17.07 -1.69 14.69
C ALA A 72 -16.93 -3.10 14.06
N ASP A 73 -17.89 -3.53 13.25
CA ASP A 73 -17.87 -4.87 12.65
C ASP A 73 -17.03 -4.93 11.36
N VAL A 74 -16.59 -3.77 10.86
CA VAL A 74 -15.75 -3.63 9.66
C VAL A 74 -14.28 -3.63 10.06
N GLU A 75 -13.86 -4.70 10.71
CA GLU A 75 -12.47 -4.94 11.12
C GLU A 75 -12.06 -6.41 10.87
N GLN A 76 -10.76 -6.70 10.94
CA GLN A 76 -10.21 -8.00 10.59
C GLN A 76 -10.79 -9.17 11.41
N ASP A 77 -10.91 -8.98 12.71
CA ASP A 77 -11.30 -10.05 13.64
C ASP A 77 -12.81 -10.03 13.94
N GLU A 78 -13.56 -9.30 13.12
CA GLU A 78 -14.99 -9.05 13.29
C GLU A 78 -15.81 -9.65 12.14
N ALA A 79 -17.13 -9.41 12.14
CA ALA A 79 -18.05 -10.08 11.24
C ALA A 79 -17.73 -9.88 9.75
N VAL A 80 -17.30 -8.69 9.33
CA VAL A 80 -16.88 -8.46 7.93
C VAL A 80 -15.52 -9.08 7.65
N GLY A 81 -14.62 -9.10 8.64
CA GLY A 81 -13.31 -9.73 8.52
C GLY A 81 -13.38 -11.21 8.19
N ALA A 82 -14.39 -11.92 8.72
CA ALA A 82 -14.66 -13.32 8.37
C ALA A 82 -15.09 -13.54 6.91
N LEU A 83 -15.60 -12.50 6.24
CA LEU A 83 -16.10 -12.55 4.85
C LEU A 83 -15.05 -12.06 3.83
N VAL A 84 -13.97 -11.46 4.30
CA VAL A 84 -12.88 -10.96 3.46
C VAL A 84 -11.74 -11.98 3.46
N ASP A 85 -11.48 -12.63 2.32
CA ASP A 85 -10.33 -13.52 2.18
C ASP A 85 -9.03 -12.73 2.30
N ASN A 86 -8.33 -12.92 3.42
CA ASN A 86 -7.11 -12.20 3.83
C ASN A 86 -7.30 -10.68 3.91
N TRP A 87 -7.66 -10.19 5.09
CA TRP A 87 -7.83 -8.77 5.38
C TRP A 87 -6.61 -7.93 4.94
N PRO A 88 -6.82 -6.79 4.26
CA PRO A 88 -5.72 -6.03 3.67
C PRO A 88 -4.80 -5.42 4.73
N LYS A 89 -3.52 -5.35 4.39
CA LYS A 89 -2.47 -4.72 5.22
C LYS A 89 -2.30 -3.26 4.90
N ASN A 90 -1.97 -2.47 5.92
CA ASN A 90 -1.60 -1.06 5.74
C ASN A 90 -0.20 -0.99 5.09
N PRO A 91 -0.06 -0.45 3.87
CA PRO A 91 1.21 -0.45 3.14
C PRO A 91 2.21 0.61 3.63
N TRP A 92 1.81 1.49 4.56
CA TRP A 92 2.69 2.41 5.28
C TRP A 92 3.04 1.94 6.70
N SER A 93 2.46 0.85 7.18
CA SER A 93 2.85 0.25 8.46
C SER A 93 4.29 -0.29 8.38
N SER A 94 5.12 0.08 9.36
CA SER A 94 6.47 -0.48 9.54
C SER A 94 6.46 -1.88 10.17
N THR A 95 5.34 -2.28 10.77
CA THR A 95 5.16 -3.57 11.45
C THR A 95 4.33 -4.57 10.64
N GLY A 96 3.83 -4.16 9.46
CA GLY A 96 2.95 -5.00 8.64
C GLY A 96 1.55 -5.17 9.23
N ALA A 97 1.08 -4.17 9.97
CA ALA A 97 -0.25 -4.13 10.56
C ALA A 97 -1.35 -4.15 9.49
N TYR A 98 -2.51 -4.68 9.88
CA TYR A 98 -3.73 -4.68 9.08
C TYR A 98 -4.33 -3.27 8.96
N MET A 99 -5.12 -3.03 7.91
CA MET A 99 -5.86 -1.78 7.79
C MET A 99 -6.95 -1.73 8.86
N THR A 100 -7.13 -0.59 9.52
CA THR A 100 -8.17 -0.37 10.54
C THR A 100 -9.16 0.69 10.09
N ASN A 101 -10.35 0.74 10.73
CA ASN A 101 -11.35 1.78 10.49
C ASN A 101 -10.96 3.09 11.18
N ASP A 102 -9.97 3.79 10.60
CA ASP A 102 -9.46 5.07 11.08
C ASP A 102 -8.96 5.94 9.91
N ALA A 103 -9.08 7.26 10.04
CA ALA A 103 -8.73 8.23 9.00
C ALA A 103 -7.22 8.50 8.82
N SER A 104 -6.39 7.53 9.21
CA SER A 104 -4.93 7.60 9.17
C SER A 104 -4.33 7.11 7.85
N GLN A 105 -3.07 7.46 7.62
CA GLN A 105 -2.29 7.03 6.46
C GLN A 105 -2.38 5.51 6.25
N GLY A 106 -2.79 5.10 5.05
CA GLY A 106 -2.85 3.68 4.67
C GLY A 106 -4.02 2.88 5.22
N ASN A 107 -4.92 3.51 5.98
CA ASN A 107 -6.13 2.91 6.54
C ASN A 107 -7.37 3.31 5.73
N PHE A 108 -8.55 2.95 6.22
CA PHE A 108 -9.82 3.31 5.63
C PHE A 108 -10.77 3.90 6.69
N ALA A 109 -11.78 4.65 6.25
CA ALA A 109 -12.90 5.01 7.09
C ALA A 109 -14.17 4.42 6.50
N TYR A 110 -14.91 3.71 7.35
CA TYR A 110 -16.23 3.21 7.07
C TYR A 110 -17.26 3.93 7.96
N SER A 111 -18.38 4.30 7.36
CA SER A 111 -19.54 4.79 8.11
C SER A 111 -20.83 4.35 7.43
N ASN A 112 -21.81 3.96 8.21
CA ASN A 112 -23.17 3.66 7.76
C ASN A 112 -24.06 4.81 8.24
N PRO A 113 -24.32 5.84 7.40
CA PRO A 113 -25.15 6.98 7.81
C PRO A 113 -26.65 6.65 7.89
N THR A 114 -27.11 5.60 7.21
CA THR A 114 -28.51 5.15 7.17
C THR A 114 -28.55 3.65 6.94
N THR A 115 -29.53 2.92 7.46
CA THR A 115 -29.63 1.44 7.32
C THR A 115 -29.38 0.91 5.90
N ASP A 116 -29.78 1.67 4.88
CA ASP A 116 -29.69 1.33 3.46
C ASP A 116 -28.49 1.98 2.75
N SER A 117 -27.51 2.55 3.46
CA SER A 117 -26.32 3.05 2.79
C SER A 117 -25.06 2.96 3.63
N PHE A 118 -23.93 2.77 2.96
CA PHE A 118 -22.63 2.87 3.58
C PHE A 118 -21.71 3.78 2.78
N ARG A 119 -20.72 4.32 3.48
CA ARG A 119 -19.65 5.15 2.95
C ARG A 119 -18.32 4.50 3.28
N LEU A 120 -17.49 4.29 2.27
CA LEU A 120 -16.16 3.74 2.42
C LEU A 120 -15.12 4.62 1.74
N ILE A 121 -14.04 4.95 2.47
CA ILE A 121 -12.99 5.89 2.06
C ILE A 121 -11.63 5.27 2.37
N GLY A 122 -10.71 5.24 1.40
CA GLY A 122 -9.31 4.85 1.63
C GLY A 122 -8.37 6.05 1.75
N TYR A 123 -7.41 6.00 2.67
CA TYR A 123 -6.47 7.09 2.93
C TYR A 123 -5.05 6.77 2.48
N GLY A 124 -4.41 7.77 1.88
CA GLY A 124 -3.14 7.63 1.18
C GLY A 124 -1.97 8.03 2.03
N LYS A 125 -0.92 8.52 1.37
CA LYS A 125 0.31 8.98 2.03
C LYS A 125 0.05 10.12 3.04
N THR A 126 -0.95 10.96 2.83
CA THR A 126 -1.27 12.03 3.79
C THR A 126 -2.54 11.64 4.54
N SER A 127 -2.51 11.68 5.87
CA SER A 127 -3.71 11.45 6.69
C SER A 127 -4.83 12.41 6.27
N GLY A 128 -6.04 11.90 6.09
CA GLY A 128 -7.17 12.67 5.53
C GLY A 128 -7.15 12.88 4.01
N ALA A 129 -6.06 12.56 3.30
CA ALA A 129 -6.03 12.60 1.84
C ALA A 129 -6.55 11.29 1.26
N THR A 130 -7.66 11.40 0.54
CA THR A 130 -8.40 10.27 0.02
C THR A 130 -7.78 9.72 -1.27
N VAL A 131 -7.61 8.39 -1.33
CA VAL A 131 -7.02 7.66 -2.47
C VAL A 131 -8.08 7.14 -3.44
N ARG A 132 -9.31 6.93 -2.97
CA ARG A 132 -10.47 6.50 -3.78
C ARG A 132 -11.65 7.43 -3.60
N PRO A 133 -12.46 7.70 -4.66
CA PRO A 133 -13.70 8.44 -4.48
C PRO A 133 -14.57 7.77 -3.42
N ILE A 134 -15.32 8.59 -2.67
CA ILE A 134 -16.29 8.12 -1.67
C ILE A 134 -17.26 7.18 -2.38
N ILE A 135 -17.28 5.92 -1.95
CA ILE A 135 -18.26 4.95 -2.43
C ILE A 135 -19.45 5.06 -1.48
N THR A 136 -20.54 5.63 -1.98
CA THR A 136 -21.84 5.59 -1.32
C THR A 136 -22.71 4.62 -2.11
N VAL A 137 -23.06 3.50 -1.51
CA VAL A 137 -24.03 2.56 -2.09
C VAL A 137 -25.35 2.81 -1.38
N PRO A 138 -26.47 2.98 -2.12
CA PRO A 138 -27.79 2.97 -1.53
C PRO A 138 -28.24 1.53 -1.22
#